data_AF-A0A3D0EJA7-F1
#
_entry.id   AF-A0A3D0EJA7-F1
#
_cell.length_a   1.000
_cell.length_b   1.000
_cell.length_c   1.000
_cell.angle_alpha   90.00
_cell.angle_beta   90.00
_cell.angle_gamma   90.00
#
_symmetry.space_group_name_H-M   'P 1'
#
loop_
_entity.id
_entity.type
_entity.pdbx_description
1 polymer ?
#
loop_
_entity_poly.entity_id
_entity_poly.type
_entity_poly.pdbx_seq_one_letter_code
_entity_poly.pdbx_strand_id
1 'polypeptide(L)'
;MTLAMMNTHKAFKALQLAGVSDQQAEAIIEIFSEMQQDNALSRADLMKVGEETTRSIKELDLRLSAAIKELDDRLSKAIKELDHRLSGAIQELNTRLFAVETRLNAMEKDIGELKADVKQLKADVSALKTDMRWIKRLLMVMATTMVIAAVKYIFS
;
A
#
# COMPACT_ATOMS: atom_id res chain seq x y z
N MET A 1 -51.78 23.07 -13.45
CA MET A 1 -52.66 23.43 -14.58
C MET A 1 -54.09 23.09 -14.18
N THR A 2 -55.01 24.04 -14.22
CA THR A 2 -56.45 23.77 -14.01
C THR A 2 -57.02 23.15 -15.28
N LEU A 3 -57.39 21.87 -15.22
CA LEU A 3 -58.20 21.24 -16.25
C LEU A 3 -59.58 21.91 -16.23
N ALA A 4 -59.92 22.62 -17.31
CA ALA A 4 -61.28 23.10 -17.52
C ALA A 4 -62.16 21.88 -17.79
N MET A 5 -62.92 21.44 -16.78
CA MET A 5 -63.87 20.34 -16.95
C MET A 5 -64.94 20.74 -17.97
N MET A 6 -65.32 19.78 -18.82
CA MET A 6 -66.39 19.96 -19.79
C MET A 6 -67.67 20.42 -19.09
N ASN A 7 -68.29 21.48 -19.59
CA ASN A 7 -69.61 21.88 -19.14
C ASN A 7 -70.64 20.93 -19.77
N THR A 8 -70.99 19.87 -19.04
CA THR A 8 -71.89 18.79 -19.49
C THR A 8 -73.23 19.33 -19.98
N HIS A 9 -73.78 20.36 -19.31
CA HIS A 9 -75.03 21.01 -19.72
C HIS A 9 -74.94 21.74 -21.06
N LYS A 10 -73.86 22.49 -21.29
CA LYS A 10 -73.63 23.17 -22.58
C LYS A 10 -73.37 22.17 -23.69
N ALA A 11 -72.60 21.11 -23.41
CA ALA A 11 -72.34 20.04 -24.37
C ALA A 11 -73.64 19.30 -24.74
N PHE A 12 -74.52 19.05 -23.78
CA PHE A 12 -75.79 18.35 -23.97
C PHE A 12 -76.72 19.15 -24.87
N LYS A 13 -76.88 20.45 -24.60
CA LYS A 13 -77.65 21.36 -25.45
C LYS A 13 -77.09 21.47 -26.86
N ALA A 14 -75.76 21.43 -27.03
CA ALA A 14 -75.14 21.47 -28.35
C ALA A 14 -75.44 20.20 -29.17
N LEU A 15 -75.47 19.03 -28.52
CA LEU A 15 -75.83 17.76 -29.16
C LEU A 15 -77.31 17.74 -29.56
N GLN A 16 -78.21 18.24 -28.71
CA GLN A 16 -79.62 18.40 -29.06
C GLN A 16 -79.83 19.31 -30.28
N LEU A 17 -79.13 20.45 -30.33
CA LEU A 17 -79.17 21.38 -31.47
C LEU A 17 -78.63 20.76 -32.77
N ALA A 18 -77.75 19.77 -32.68
CA ALA A 18 -77.23 19.01 -33.81
C ALA A 18 -78.15 17.85 -34.26
N GLY A 19 -79.31 17.66 -33.61
CA GLY A 19 -80.28 16.62 -33.96
C GLY A 19 -80.06 15.27 -33.28
N VAL A 20 -79.23 15.19 -32.24
CA VAL A 20 -79.00 13.98 -31.44
C VAL A 20 -80.15 13.80 -30.43
N SER A 21 -80.66 12.58 -30.27
CA SER A 21 -81.71 12.27 -29.28
C SER A 21 -81.19 12.37 -27.84
N ASP A 22 -82.07 12.62 -26.87
CA ASP A 22 -81.68 12.79 -25.45
C ASP A 22 -80.86 11.61 -24.91
N GLN A 23 -81.27 10.37 -25.19
CA GLN A 23 -80.52 9.16 -24.78
C GLN A 23 -79.13 9.08 -25.43
N GLN A 24 -79.01 9.44 -26.71
CA GLN A 24 -77.72 9.43 -27.40
C GLN A 24 -76.82 10.56 -26.90
N ALA A 25 -77.37 11.74 -26.61
CA ALA A 25 -76.62 12.88 -26.10
C ALA A 25 -76.09 12.60 -24.67
N GLU A 26 -76.89 11.95 -23.83
CA GLU A 26 -76.49 11.52 -22.49
C GLU A 26 -75.35 10.50 -22.55
N ALA A 27 -75.49 9.44 -23.37
CA ALA A 27 -74.44 8.43 -23.55
C ALA A 27 -73.12 9.01 -24.09
N ILE A 28 -73.17 9.94 -25.05
CA ILE A 28 -71.97 10.61 -25.57
C ILE A 28 -71.28 11.42 -24.46
N ILE A 29 -72.06 12.16 -23.66
CA ILE A 29 -71.50 13.00 -22.60
C ILE A 29 -70.90 12.17 -21.48
N GLU A 30 -71.54 11.05 -21.12
CA GLU A 30 -71.03 10.12 -20.13
C GLU A 30 -69.66 9.57 -20.55
N ILE A 31 -69.56 9.00 -21.77
CA ILE A 31 -68.30 8.49 -22.33
C ILE A 31 -67.21 9.57 -22.38
N PHE A 32 -67.53 10.78 -22.84
CA PHE A 32 -66.56 11.87 -22.91
C PHE A 32 -66.14 12.39 -21.52
N SER A 33 -67.04 12.36 -20.54
CA SER A 33 -66.74 12.78 -19.17
C SER A 33 -65.82 11.78 -18.48
N GLU A 34 -66.11 10.48 -18.61
CA GLU A 34 -65.25 9.40 -18.13
C GLU A 34 -63.86 9.47 -18.78
N MET A 35 -63.79 9.62 -20.10
CA MET A 35 -62.52 9.74 -20.82
C MET A 35 -61.71 10.97 -20.37
N GLN A 36 -62.35 12.11 -20.12
CA GLN A 36 -61.65 13.28 -19.58
C GLN A 36 -61.13 13.05 -18.16
N GLN A 37 -61.91 12.37 -17.31
CA GLN A 37 -61.51 12.02 -15.96
C GLN A 37 -60.32 11.04 -15.97
N ASP A 38 -60.37 9.99 -16.78
CA ASP A 38 -59.28 9.02 -16.93
C ASP A 38 -58.00 9.66 -17.45
N ASN A 39 -58.11 10.58 -18.41
CA ASN A 39 -56.96 11.32 -18.93
C ASN A 39 -56.40 12.30 -17.87
N ALA A 40 -57.26 12.91 -17.06
CA ALA A 40 -56.83 13.73 -15.92
C ALA A 40 -56.09 12.92 -14.86
N LEU A 41 -56.61 11.74 -14.50
CA LEU A 41 -55.97 10.79 -13.59
C LEU A 41 -54.62 10.31 -14.14
N SER A 42 -54.58 9.89 -15.40
CA SER A 42 -53.35 9.46 -16.08
C SER A 42 -52.28 10.55 -16.10
N ARG A 43 -52.65 11.81 -16.36
CA ARG A 43 -51.71 12.95 -16.30
C ARG A 43 -51.19 13.19 -14.89
N ALA A 44 -52.04 13.04 -13.87
CA ALA A 44 -51.62 13.17 -12.49
C ALA A 44 -50.62 12.07 -12.09
N ASP A 45 -50.85 10.83 -12.51
CA ASP A 45 -49.93 9.72 -12.25
C ASP A 45 -48.61 9.88 -13.00
N LEU A 46 -48.64 10.31 -14.27
CA LEU A 46 -47.42 10.65 -15.02
C LEU A 46 -46.63 11.78 -14.35
N MET A 47 -47.31 12.79 -13.80
CA MET A 47 -46.66 13.88 -13.07
C MET A 47 -46.00 13.38 -11.78
N LYS A 48 -46.68 12.53 -11.01
CA LYS A 48 -46.09 11.88 -9.82
C LYS A 48 -44.86 11.05 -10.18
N VAL A 49 -44.94 10.21 -11.21
CA VAL A 49 -43.80 9.40 -11.68
C VAL A 49 -42.63 10.29 -12.12
N GLY A 50 -42.91 11.41 -12.80
CA GLY A 50 -41.88 12.38 -13.18
C GLY A 50 -41.19 13.03 -11.98
N GLU A 51 -41.95 13.40 -10.95
CA GLU A 51 -41.44 13.94 -9.70
C GLU A 51 -40.60 12.90 -8.92
N GLU A 52 -41.10 11.67 -8.81
CA GLU A 52 -40.40 10.55 -8.14
C GLU A 52 -39.11 10.18 -8.86
N THR A 53 -39.13 10.14 -10.20
CA THR A 53 -37.94 9.88 -11.01
C THR A 53 -36.90 10.99 -10.83
N THR A 54 -37.34 12.25 -10.87
CA THR A 54 -36.45 13.40 -10.63
C THR A 54 -35.83 13.36 -9.23
N ARG A 55 -36.62 13.00 -8.22
CA ARG A 55 -36.13 12.83 -6.85
C ARG A 55 -35.11 11.70 -6.76
N SER A 56 -35.41 10.55 -7.36
CA SER A 56 -34.51 9.38 -7.36
C SER A 56 -33.18 9.66 -8.05
N ILE A 57 -33.20 10.38 -9.18
CA ILE A 57 -31.99 10.80 -9.88
C ILE A 57 -31.13 11.72 -9.00
N LYS A 58 -31.73 12.71 -8.35
CA LYS A 58 -31.01 13.60 -7.42
C LYS A 58 -30.40 12.83 -6.24
N GLU A 59 -31.13 11.86 -5.70
CA GLU A 59 -30.62 11.05 -4.60
C GLU A 59 -29.45 10.15 -5.05
N LEU A 60 -29.54 9.55 -6.23
CA LEU A 60 -28.44 8.78 -6.81
C LEU A 60 -27.21 9.65 -7.05
N ASP A 61 -27.39 10.87 -7.57
CA ASP A 61 -26.29 11.82 -7.81
C ASP A 61 -25.57 12.22 -6.50
N LEU A 62 -26.34 12.48 -5.44
CA LEU A 62 -25.79 12.75 -4.11
C LEU A 62 -25.03 11.55 -3.55
N ARG A 63 -25.59 10.34 -3.66
CA ARG A 63 -24.96 9.10 -3.19
C ARG A 63 -23.67 8.78 -3.96
N LEU A 64 -23.68 8.94 -5.28
CA LEU A 64 -22.51 8.74 -6.12
C LEU A 64 -21.42 9.76 -5.82
N SER A 65 -21.77 11.04 -5.69
CA SER A 65 -20.83 12.09 -5.33
C SER A 65 -20.19 11.84 -3.96
N ALA A 66 -20.98 11.41 -2.97
CA ALA A 66 -20.47 11.04 -1.66
C ALA A 66 -19.54 9.82 -1.71
N ALA A 67 -19.94 8.77 -2.44
CA ALA A 67 -19.13 7.55 -2.58
C ALA A 67 -17.80 7.82 -3.29
N ILE A 68 -17.80 8.66 -4.34
CA ILE A 68 -16.57 9.06 -5.04
C ILE A 68 -15.64 9.83 -4.11
N LYS A 69 -16.17 10.78 -3.33
CA LYS A 69 -15.39 11.54 -2.36
C LYS A 69 -14.79 10.65 -1.27
N GLU A 70 -15.58 9.71 -0.74
CA GLU A 70 -15.08 8.78 0.26
C GLU A 70 -13.98 7.86 -0.30
N LEU A 71 -14.13 7.40 -1.55
CA LEU A 71 -13.09 6.62 -2.22
C LEU A 71 -11.81 7.43 -2.40
N ASP A 72 -11.92 8.68 -2.84
CA ASP A 72 -10.78 9.60 -3.01
C ASP A 72 -10.05 9.86 -1.68
N ASP A 73 -10.79 10.11 -0.61
CA ASP A 73 -10.24 10.29 0.74
C ASP A 73 -9.52 9.03 1.23
N ARG A 74 -10.11 7.85 0.99
CA ARG A 74 -9.51 6.56 1.37
C ARG A 74 -8.24 6.26 0.59
N LEU A 75 -8.25 6.48 -0.72
CA LEU A 75 -7.08 6.28 -1.58
C LEU A 75 -5.96 7.26 -1.21
N SER A 76 -6.28 8.54 -1.02
CA SER A 76 -5.33 9.56 -0.60
C SER A 76 -4.66 9.23 0.74
N LYS A 77 -5.44 8.75 1.72
CA LYS A 77 -4.89 8.28 3.01
C LYS A 77 -4.00 7.05 2.84
N ALA A 78 -4.45 6.05 2.08
CA ALA A 78 -3.70 4.82 1.85
C ALA A 78 -2.35 5.08 1.16
N ILE A 79 -2.32 5.97 0.16
CA ILE A 79 -1.10 6.36 -0.55
C ILE A 79 -0.12 7.04 0.40
N LYS A 80 -0.59 8.00 1.22
CA LYS A 80 0.27 8.69 2.21
C LYS A 80 0.85 7.74 3.25
N GLU A 81 0.04 6.81 3.74
CA GLU A 81 0.49 5.80 4.71
C GLU A 81 1.54 4.87 4.11
N LEU A 82 1.34 4.41 2.87
CA LEU A 82 2.32 3.59 2.16
C LEU A 82 3.62 4.35 1.91
N ASP A 83 3.55 5.61 1.52
CA ASP A 83 4.72 6.47 1.30
C ASP A 83 5.53 6.65 2.59
N HIS A 84 4.85 6.93 3.71
CA HIS A 84 5.50 7.06 5.01
C HIS A 84 6.16 5.75 5.47
N ARG A 85 5.45 4.61 5.34
CA ARG A 85 5.98 3.29 5.71
C ARG A 85 7.18 2.89 4.86
N LEU A 86 7.11 3.11 3.55
CA LEU A 86 8.22 2.79 2.65
C LEU A 86 9.43 3.69 2.90
N SER A 87 9.21 4.98 3.07
CA SER A 87 10.28 5.93 3.41
C SER A 87 10.97 5.57 4.73
N GLY A 88 10.19 5.24 5.76
CA GLY A 88 10.72 4.81 7.05
C GLY A 88 11.52 3.50 6.95
N ALA A 89 11.00 2.51 6.24
CA ALA A 89 11.70 1.23 6.03
C ALA A 89 13.02 1.41 5.26
N ILE A 90 13.04 2.26 4.23
CA ILE A 90 14.26 2.57 3.47
C ILE A 90 15.28 3.27 4.38
N GLN A 91 14.86 4.22 5.21
CA GLN A 91 15.75 4.91 6.15
C GLN A 91 16.35 3.96 7.19
N GLU A 92 15.55 3.02 7.73
CA GLU A 92 16.03 2.00 8.66
C GLU A 92 17.06 1.08 7.99
N LEU A 93 16.75 0.59 6.77
CA LEU A 93 17.67 -0.25 6.01
C LEU A 93 18.99 0.46 5.71
N ASN A 94 18.94 1.73 5.30
CA ASN A 94 20.15 2.53 5.07
C ASN A 94 20.98 2.64 6.34
N THR A 95 20.34 2.94 7.48
CA THR A 95 21.03 3.04 8.78
C THR A 95 21.73 1.73 9.14
N ARG A 96 21.03 0.60 8.96
CA ARG A 96 21.58 -0.73 9.20
C ARG A 96 22.73 -1.07 8.25
N LEU A 97 22.62 -0.69 6.98
CA LEU A 97 23.67 -0.90 5.98
C LEU A 97 24.95 -0.13 6.35
N PHE A 98 24.84 1.16 6.68
CA PHE A 98 25.98 1.96 7.15
C PHE A 98 26.65 1.37 8.40
N ALA A 99 25.85 0.86 9.34
CA ALA A 99 26.37 0.20 10.53
C ALA A 99 27.14 -1.09 10.19
N VAL A 100 26.63 -1.87 9.22
CA VAL A 100 27.31 -3.08 8.73
C VAL A 100 28.61 -2.73 8.01
N GLU A 101 28.61 -1.73 7.12
CA GLU A 101 29.81 -1.25 6.42
C GLU A 101 30.89 -0.79 7.42
N THR A 102 30.50 -0.03 8.44
CA THR A 102 31.42 0.42 9.50
C THR A 102 32.06 -0.76 10.23
N ARG A 103 31.26 -1.77 10.59
CA ARG A 103 31.76 -2.98 11.25
C ARG A 103 32.67 -3.81 10.35
N LEU A 104 32.36 -3.89 9.06
CA LEU A 104 33.18 -4.60 8.09
C LEU A 104 34.55 -3.93 7.95
N ASN A 105 34.59 -2.61 7.82
CA ASN A 105 35.84 -1.85 7.74
C ASN A 105 36.71 -2.02 9.01
N ALA A 106 36.08 -2.05 10.19
CA ALA A 106 36.79 -2.33 11.44
C ALA A 106 37.38 -3.75 11.46
N MET A 107 36.59 -4.75 11.06
CA MET A 107 37.08 -6.14 10.95
C MET A 107 38.21 -6.29 9.94
N GLU A 108 38.15 -5.60 8.80
CA GLU A 108 39.23 -5.61 7.80
C GLU A 108 40.54 -5.08 8.38
N LYS A 109 40.47 -4.00 9.17
CA LYS A 109 41.62 -3.46 9.88
C LYS A 109 42.19 -4.46 10.90
N ASP A 110 41.34 -5.01 11.76
CA ASP A 110 41.74 -5.98 12.79
C ASP A 110 42.40 -7.22 12.15
N ILE A 111 41.86 -7.72 11.04
CA ILE A 111 42.45 -8.84 10.27
C ILE A 111 43.81 -8.44 9.70
N GLY A 112 43.96 -7.20 9.23
CA GLY A 112 45.24 -6.65 8.75
C GLY A 112 46.30 -6.63 9.85
N GLU A 113 45.95 -6.16 11.04
CA GLU A 113 46.82 -6.13 12.21
C GLU A 113 47.21 -7.54 12.66
N LEU A 114 46.22 -8.45 12.80
CA LEU A 114 46.47 -9.85 13.15
C LEU A 114 47.42 -10.55 12.16
N LYS A 115 47.28 -10.25 10.86
CA LYS A 115 48.18 -10.80 9.83
C LYS A 115 49.61 -10.30 10.00
N ALA A 116 49.80 -9.05 10.42
CA ALA A 116 51.13 -8.51 10.72
C ALA A 116 51.73 -9.18 11.97
N ASP A 117 50.96 -9.31 13.04
CA ASP A 117 51.39 -9.98 14.27
C ASP A 117 51.79 -11.43 14.03
N VAL A 118 50.99 -12.18 13.26
CA VAL A 118 51.31 -13.57 12.89
C VAL A 118 52.61 -13.65 12.08
N LYS A 119 52.87 -12.67 11.19
CA LYS A 119 54.13 -12.62 10.42
C LYS A 119 55.32 -12.36 11.35
N GLN A 120 55.18 -11.45 12.31
CA GLN A 120 56.22 -11.16 13.30
C GLN A 120 56.50 -12.38 14.19
N LEU A 121 55.45 -13.01 14.74
CA LEU A 121 55.58 -14.21 15.56
C LEU A 121 56.30 -15.34 14.80
N LYS A 122 56.00 -15.52 13.51
CA LYS A 122 56.69 -16.50 12.66
C LYS A 122 58.19 -16.18 12.52
N ALA A 123 58.56 -14.91 12.42
CA ALA A 123 59.96 -14.49 12.37
C ALA A 123 60.66 -14.75 13.71
N ASP A 124 60.04 -14.38 14.83
CA ASP A 124 60.59 -14.58 16.18
C ASP A 124 60.80 -16.07 16.48
N VAL A 125 59.83 -16.93 16.12
CA VAL A 125 59.96 -18.38 16.26
C VAL A 125 61.11 -18.94 15.41
N SER A 126 61.33 -18.41 14.21
CA SER A 126 62.46 -18.81 13.35
C SER A 126 63.82 -18.39 13.93
N ALA A 127 63.89 -17.19 14.52
CA ALA A 127 65.07 -16.70 15.23
C ALA A 127 65.37 -17.59 16.45
N LEU A 128 64.37 -17.85 17.31
CA LEU A 128 64.50 -18.72 18.47
C LEU A 128 64.97 -20.13 18.10
N LYS A 129 64.45 -20.70 16.99
CA LYS A 129 64.91 -22.00 16.47
C LYS A 129 66.38 -21.97 16.07
N THR A 130 66.87 -20.83 15.57
CA THR A 130 68.28 -20.65 15.20
C THR A 130 69.16 -20.51 16.44
N ASP A 131 68.75 -19.71 17.43
CA ASP A 131 69.45 -19.56 18.70
C ASP A 131 69.57 -20.90 19.43
N MET A 132 68.49 -21.67 19.48
CA MET A 132 68.49 -23.02 20.06
C MET A 132 69.49 -23.96 19.37
N ARG A 133 69.69 -23.84 18.05
CA ARG A 133 70.73 -24.61 17.33
C ARG A 133 72.13 -24.17 17.75
N TRP A 134 72.36 -22.87 17.90
CA TRP A 134 73.64 -22.33 18.37
C TRP A 134 73.96 -22.76 19.80
N ILE A 135 73.00 -22.66 20.71
CA ILE A 135 73.13 -23.11 22.11
C ILE A 135 73.47 -24.60 22.15
N LYS A 136 72.74 -25.45 21.41
CA LYS A 136 73.05 -26.89 21.34
C LYS A 136 74.46 -27.17 20.85
N ARG A 137 74.94 -26.44 19.82
CA ARG A 137 76.31 -26.58 19.32
C ARG A 137 77.34 -26.17 20.37
N LEU A 138 77.13 -25.03 21.05
CA LEU A 138 78.02 -24.54 22.08
C LEU A 138 78.12 -25.53 23.25
N LEU A 139 76.98 -26.06 23.71
CA LEU A 139 76.94 -27.07 24.77
C LEU A 139 77.71 -28.35 24.38
N MET A 140 77.60 -28.81 23.13
CA MET A 140 78.39 -29.97 22.66
C MET A 140 79.90 -29.68 22.71
N VAL A 141 80.34 -28.49 22.28
CA VAL A 141 81.76 -28.09 22.34
C VAL A 141 82.25 -27.98 23.78
N MET A 142 81.43 -27.44 24.69
CA MET A 142 81.78 -27.37 26.11
C MET A 142 81.88 -28.77 26.72
N ALA A 143 80.92 -29.65 26.43
CA ALA A 143 80.93 -31.02 26.93
C ALA A 143 82.19 -31.79 26.44
N THR A 144 82.55 -31.67 25.16
CA THR A 144 83.74 -32.36 24.63
C THR A 144 85.04 -31.79 25.21
N THR A 145 85.16 -30.47 25.36
CA THR A 145 86.35 -29.85 25.96
C THR A 145 86.50 -30.19 27.45
N MET A 146 85.40 -30.24 28.21
CA MET A 146 85.42 -30.70 29.61
C MET A 146 85.85 -32.15 29.74
N VAL A 147 85.36 -33.05 28.87
CA VAL A 147 85.80 -34.46 28.86
C VAL A 147 87.30 -34.56 28.58
N ILE A 148 87.82 -33.84 27.57
CA ILE A 148 89.26 -33.83 27.25
C ILE A 148 90.07 -33.31 28.45
N ALA A 149 89.64 -32.23 29.09
CA ALA A 149 90.32 -31.67 30.25
C ALA A 149 90.33 -32.64 31.45
N ALA A 150 89.20 -33.29 31.72
CA ALA A 150 89.08 -34.30 32.78
C ALA A 150 89.99 -35.51 32.52
N VAL A 151 90.03 -36.01 31.28
CA VAL A 151 90.95 -37.09 30.87
C VAL A 151 92.40 -36.65 31.08
N LYS A 152 92.80 -35.48 30.59
CA LYS A 152 94.16 -34.97 30.76
C LYS A 152 94.57 -34.86 32.23
N TYR A 153 93.65 -34.44 33.10
CA TYR A 153 93.87 -34.34 34.54
C TYR A 153 94.07 -35.70 35.22
N ILE A 154 93.36 -36.75 34.79
CA ILE A 154 93.48 -38.10 35.35
C ILE A 154 94.82 -38.77 34.95
N PHE A 155 95.36 -38.46 33.77
CA PHE A 155 96.55 -39.11 33.21
C PHE A 155 97.86 -38.29 33.32
N SER A 156 97.85 -37.10 33.95
CA SER A 156 99.07 -36.34 34.33
C SER A 156 99.40 -36.56 35.81
#